data_AF-A0A1V4MXM8-F1
#
_entry.id   AF-A0A1V4MXM8-F1
#
_cell.length_a   1.000
_cell.length_b   1.000
_cell.length_c   1.000
_cell.angle_alpha   90.00
_cell.angle_beta   90.00
_cell.angle_gamma   90.00
#
_symmetry.space_group_name_H-M   'P 1'
#
loop_
_entity.id
_entity.type
_entity.pdbx_description
1 polymer ?
#
loop_
_entity_poly.entity_id
_entity_poly.type
_entity_poly.pdbx_seq_one_letter_code
_entity_poly.pdbx_strand_id
1 'polypeptide(L)'
;MTSLTLVLVIAGAASAIHPPLRNGIPIPGYGPEQLALGGARSLGFGDPVCVLTNPSCISDLLDCRLLSAAYGPVFSKYDITDGNGSYSESWTDWLGSSSLGMKVRLIEGLNLGFGATGTAEVPFTRVDYIPGGGDSLQGSMEMEGYFSEGGIGLSWDAARWFVLGAAVGLRVTRQEFDISTEEPGYGIGFLGYEWNETTWHLGAALPLERFTLGASWASPGDYTPGILAAGGAVNITSFLTAGAELESSVLDDAEALTGRVFCMARPMDDIVLRTGIFHAAHTECISREGLGLGVGAGYTTGIFTINAGISWSPVKGMLDHYGYTGMESYEGTSTVVSLGATLDRLN
;
A
#
# COMPACT_ATOMS: atom_id res chain seq x y z
N MET A 1 33.60 23.64 15.80
CA MET A 1 33.41 23.53 14.34
C MET A 1 32.83 22.19 13.91
N THR A 2 32.73 21.19 14.80
CA THR A 2 32.29 19.82 14.48
C THR A 2 30.77 19.60 14.49
N SER A 3 30.02 20.25 15.39
CA SER A 3 28.54 20.07 15.48
C SER A 3 27.77 20.59 14.27
N LEU A 4 28.22 21.69 13.64
CA LEU A 4 27.59 22.23 12.44
C LEU A 4 27.82 21.33 11.22
N THR A 5 29.01 20.75 11.12
CA THR A 5 29.35 19.79 10.06
C THR A 5 28.53 18.51 10.21
N LEU A 6 28.34 18.00 11.43
CA LEU A 6 27.49 16.83 11.66
C LEU A 6 26.02 17.12 11.35
N VAL A 7 25.49 18.28 11.76
CA VAL A 7 24.11 18.69 11.39
C VAL A 7 23.95 18.85 9.89
N LEU A 8 24.96 19.38 9.18
CA LEU A 8 24.94 19.49 7.72
C LEU A 8 25.10 18.13 7.02
N VAL A 9 25.84 17.19 7.61
CA VAL A 9 25.97 15.81 7.12
C VAL A 9 24.68 15.04 7.36
N ILE A 10 24.07 15.16 8.54
CA ILE A 10 22.78 14.55 8.86
C ILE A 10 21.67 15.17 8.00
N ALA A 11 21.59 16.49 7.87
CA ALA A 11 20.60 17.14 7.00
C ALA A 11 20.87 16.84 5.51
N GLY A 12 22.13 16.70 5.11
CA GLY A 12 22.54 16.26 3.78
C GLY A 12 22.18 14.81 3.51
N ALA A 13 22.37 13.91 4.47
CA ALA A 13 21.97 12.52 4.41
C ALA A 13 20.44 12.39 4.42
N ALA A 14 19.74 13.09 5.31
CA ALA A 14 18.28 13.11 5.40
C ALA A 14 17.60 13.73 4.16
N SER A 15 18.19 14.76 3.55
CA SER A 15 17.70 15.31 2.27
C SER A 15 18.07 14.46 1.06
N ALA A 16 19.05 13.57 1.18
CA ALA A 16 19.39 12.55 0.18
C ALA A 16 18.59 11.25 0.39
N ILE A 17 17.94 11.04 1.54
CA ILE A 17 17.05 9.90 1.74
C ILE A 17 15.72 10.21 1.08
N HIS A 18 15.52 9.56 -0.07
CA HIS A 18 14.29 9.64 -0.84
C HIS A 18 13.08 9.11 -0.04
N PRO A 19 11.87 9.62 -0.30
CA PRO A 19 10.67 9.33 0.45
C PRO A 19 10.36 7.83 0.56
N PRO A 20 9.61 7.44 1.59
CA PRO A 20 9.35 6.04 1.93
C PRO A 20 8.64 5.30 0.78
N LEU A 21 7.80 5.92 -0.05
CA LEU A 21 7.18 5.24 -1.21
C LEU A 21 8.15 4.83 -2.34
N ARG A 22 9.39 5.33 -2.34
CA ARG A 22 10.46 4.82 -3.22
C ARG A 22 11.11 3.55 -2.65
N ASN A 23 11.07 3.40 -1.32
CA ASN A 23 11.81 2.42 -0.52
C ASN A 23 10.93 1.62 0.49
N GLY A 24 9.60 1.65 0.38
CA GLY A 24 8.65 1.00 1.29
C GLY A 24 8.00 -0.22 0.65
N ILE A 25 7.55 -1.18 1.47
CA ILE A 25 6.84 -2.37 0.94
C ILE A 25 5.44 -1.92 0.53
N PRO A 26 5.06 -2.05 -0.75
CA PRO A 26 3.72 -1.69 -1.17
C PRO A 26 2.74 -2.57 -0.39
N ILE A 27 1.91 -1.94 0.43
CA ILE A 27 0.85 -2.64 1.15
C ILE A 27 -0.21 -3.02 0.12
N PRO A 28 -0.53 -4.31 -0.03
CA PRO A 28 -1.37 -4.81 -1.11
C PRO A 28 -2.86 -4.54 -0.84
N GLY A 29 -3.25 -3.30 -0.55
CA GLY A 29 -4.66 -2.91 -0.42
C GLY A 29 -5.00 -2.21 0.89
N TYR A 30 -6.08 -1.41 0.84
CA TYR A 30 -6.50 -0.58 1.97
C TYR A 30 -7.41 -1.32 2.96
N GLY A 31 -8.15 -2.33 2.49
CA GLY A 31 -9.06 -3.14 3.31
C GLY A 31 -8.81 -4.66 3.21
N PRO A 32 -9.47 -5.46 4.05
CA PRO A 32 -9.25 -6.91 4.16
C PRO A 32 -9.46 -7.65 2.84
N GLU A 33 -10.40 -7.18 2.02
CA GLU A 33 -10.78 -7.81 0.76
C GLU A 33 -9.72 -7.62 -0.31
N GLN A 34 -9.24 -6.39 -0.49
CA GLN A 34 -8.16 -6.07 -1.43
C GLN A 34 -6.87 -6.79 -1.01
N LEU A 35 -6.58 -6.79 0.28
CA LEU A 35 -5.42 -7.44 0.88
C LEU A 35 -5.41 -8.95 0.65
N ALA A 36 -6.55 -9.61 0.83
CA ALA A 36 -6.71 -11.04 0.53
C ALA A 36 -6.59 -11.37 -0.98
N LEU A 37 -6.79 -10.39 -1.86
CA LEU A 37 -6.74 -10.53 -3.33
C LEU A 37 -5.42 -9.97 -3.92
N GLY A 38 -4.39 -9.79 -3.09
CA GLY A 38 -3.07 -9.35 -3.55
C GLY A 38 -3.02 -7.89 -4.00
N GLY A 39 -3.87 -7.03 -3.43
CA GLY A 39 -3.89 -5.60 -3.72
C GLY A 39 -4.57 -5.22 -5.01
N ALA A 40 -5.40 -6.11 -5.55
CA ALA A 40 -6.23 -5.77 -6.69
C ALA A 40 -7.11 -4.56 -6.37
N ARG A 41 -6.99 -3.54 -7.21
CA ARG A 41 -7.51 -2.20 -6.99
C ARG A 41 -8.44 -1.72 -8.09
N SER A 42 -8.32 -2.26 -9.30
CA SER A 42 -9.13 -1.84 -10.44
C SER A 42 -10.59 -2.31 -10.36
N LEU A 43 -10.93 -3.25 -9.47
CA LEU A 43 -12.28 -3.82 -9.38
C LEU A 43 -13.04 -3.47 -8.10
N GLY A 44 -12.38 -2.88 -7.10
CA GLY A 44 -12.97 -2.41 -5.84
C GLY A 44 -13.60 -3.46 -4.91
N PHE A 45 -14.04 -4.61 -5.44
CA PHE A 45 -14.60 -5.77 -4.73
C PHE A 45 -15.74 -5.47 -3.74
N GLY A 46 -16.50 -4.41 -4.01
CA GLY A 46 -17.63 -4.00 -3.19
C GLY A 46 -17.25 -3.21 -1.93
N ASP A 47 -15.99 -2.79 -1.79
CA ASP A 47 -15.51 -1.96 -0.68
C ASP A 47 -15.60 -0.47 -1.03
N PRO A 48 -16.37 0.38 -0.32
CA PRO A 48 -16.45 1.82 -0.58
C PRO A 48 -15.12 2.59 -0.42
N VAL A 49 -14.11 2.01 0.25
CA VAL A 49 -12.74 2.57 0.27
C VAL A 49 -12.12 2.63 -1.13
N CYS A 50 -12.65 1.86 -2.09
CA CYS A 50 -12.23 1.90 -3.49
C CYS A 50 -12.33 3.29 -4.15
N VAL A 51 -13.01 4.26 -3.54
CA VAL A 51 -12.95 5.67 -4.00
C VAL A 51 -11.52 6.21 -4.08
N LEU A 52 -10.61 5.69 -3.26
CA LEU A 52 -9.18 6.02 -3.21
C LEU A 52 -8.32 5.15 -4.16
N THR A 53 -8.94 4.29 -4.97
CA THR A 53 -8.21 3.42 -5.90
C THR A 53 -8.85 3.37 -7.28
N ASN A 54 -10.12 2.98 -7.36
CA ASN A 54 -10.96 3.06 -8.55
C ASN A 54 -12.32 3.66 -8.16
N PRO A 55 -12.52 4.97 -8.31
CA PRO A 55 -13.77 5.62 -7.94
C PRO A 55 -14.98 5.19 -8.77
N SER A 56 -14.83 4.48 -9.90
CA SER A 56 -15.99 3.89 -10.58
C SER A 56 -16.62 2.75 -9.77
N CYS A 57 -15.84 2.09 -8.90
CA CYS A 57 -16.28 0.94 -8.14
C CYS A 57 -17.23 1.25 -6.98
N ILE A 58 -17.47 2.52 -6.65
CA ILE A 58 -18.53 2.91 -5.71
C ILE A 58 -19.93 2.86 -6.32
N SER A 59 -20.08 2.42 -7.57
CA SER A 59 -21.36 2.31 -8.24
C SER A 59 -22.26 1.20 -7.66
N ASP A 60 -23.56 1.41 -7.75
CA ASP A 60 -24.58 0.39 -7.48
C ASP A 60 -24.51 -0.77 -8.49
N LEU A 61 -24.07 -0.53 -9.74
CA LEU A 61 -23.90 -1.59 -10.76
C LEU A 61 -22.77 -2.57 -10.45
N LEU A 62 -21.90 -2.23 -9.50
CA LEU A 62 -20.77 -3.04 -9.05
C LEU A 62 -20.99 -3.59 -7.63
N ASP A 63 -22.22 -3.55 -7.13
CA ASP A 63 -22.61 -4.05 -5.82
C ASP A 63 -21.78 -3.46 -4.67
N CYS A 64 -21.38 -2.18 -4.79
CA CYS A 64 -20.63 -1.51 -3.73
C CYS A 64 -21.48 -1.39 -2.46
N ARG A 65 -20.88 -1.68 -1.30
CA ARG A 65 -21.54 -1.57 0.00
C ARG A 65 -21.62 -0.11 0.46
N LEU A 66 -22.43 0.14 1.49
CA LEU A 66 -22.66 1.50 1.99
C LEU A 66 -21.52 2.02 2.85
N LEU A 67 -20.99 1.21 3.74
CA LEU A 67 -19.92 1.62 4.66
C LEU A 67 -18.96 0.47 4.86
N SER A 68 -17.67 0.78 5.00
CA SER A 68 -16.61 -0.15 5.34
C SER A 68 -15.70 0.51 6.35
N ALA A 69 -15.32 -0.22 7.38
CA ALA A 69 -14.27 0.18 8.30
C ALA A 69 -13.36 -1.03 8.53
N ALA A 70 -12.05 -0.81 8.45
CA ALA A 70 -11.07 -1.84 8.67
C ALA A 70 -9.85 -1.30 9.42
N TYR A 71 -9.19 -2.22 10.10
CA TYR A 71 -8.00 -1.98 10.87
C TYR A 71 -7.17 -3.24 10.95
N GLY A 72 -5.86 -3.10 10.93
CA GLY A 72 -5.00 -4.17 11.38
C GLY A 72 -3.51 -3.89 11.25
N PRO A 73 -2.70 -4.71 11.93
CA PRO A 73 -1.26 -4.51 12.05
C PRO A 73 -0.48 -4.98 10.83
N VAL A 74 0.75 -4.50 10.74
CA VAL A 74 1.82 -5.00 9.87
C VAL A 74 2.93 -5.57 10.75
N PHE A 75 3.42 -6.73 10.38
CA PHE A 75 4.55 -7.41 10.98
C PHE A 75 5.62 -7.58 9.93
N SER A 76 6.85 -7.25 10.27
CA SER A 76 7.94 -7.35 9.33
C SER A 76 9.16 -7.96 9.99
N LYS A 77 9.90 -8.76 9.23
CA LYS A 77 11.16 -9.34 9.66
C LYS A 77 12.15 -9.30 8.51
N TYR A 78 13.37 -8.83 8.77
CA TYR A 78 14.45 -8.76 7.79
C TYR A 78 15.74 -9.28 8.37
N ASP A 79 16.49 -9.95 7.52
CA ASP A 79 17.88 -10.28 7.74
C ASP A 79 18.70 -9.35 6.83
N ILE A 80 19.51 -8.51 7.44
CA ILE A 80 20.41 -7.59 6.76
C ILE A 80 21.80 -8.21 6.79
N THR A 81 22.45 -8.28 5.63
CA THR A 81 23.82 -8.76 5.50
C THR A 81 24.68 -7.66 4.92
N ASP A 82 25.70 -7.28 5.69
CA ASP A 82 26.65 -6.21 5.38
C ASP A 82 28.10 -6.73 5.48
N GLY A 83 29.07 -5.81 5.42
CA GLY A 83 30.50 -6.14 5.54
C GLY A 83 30.93 -6.66 6.92
N ASN A 84 30.09 -6.54 7.96
CA ASN A 84 30.39 -6.89 9.35
C ASN A 84 29.62 -8.13 9.84
N GLY A 85 28.59 -8.57 9.12
CA GLY A 85 27.92 -9.83 9.37
C GLY A 85 26.47 -9.83 8.90
N SER A 86 25.70 -10.77 9.45
CA SER A 86 24.25 -10.82 9.26
C SER A 86 23.55 -10.55 10.58
N TYR A 87 22.59 -9.64 10.58
CA TYR A 87 21.74 -9.35 11.73
C TYR A 87 20.27 -9.40 11.34
N SER A 88 19.41 -9.73 12.30
CA SER A 88 17.98 -9.92 12.09
C SER A 88 17.21 -8.88 12.89
N GLU A 89 16.27 -8.23 12.23
CA GLU A 89 15.38 -7.24 12.83
C GLU A 89 13.94 -7.63 12.62
N SER A 90 13.11 -7.31 13.61
CA SER A 90 11.67 -7.47 13.53
C SER A 90 10.99 -6.18 13.92
N TRP A 91 10.02 -5.77 13.13
CA TRP A 91 9.22 -4.59 13.38
C TRP A 91 7.73 -4.93 13.36
N THR A 92 6.95 -4.17 14.12
CA THR A 92 5.50 -4.29 14.14
C THR A 92 4.89 -2.90 14.34
N ASP A 93 3.89 -2.59 13.54
CA ASP A 93 3.05 -1.43 13.74
C ASP A 93 1.58 -1.83 13.60
N TRP A 94 0.75 -1.15 14.34
CA TRP A 94 -0.68 -1.36 14.37
C TRP A 94 -1.43 -0.64 13.25
N LEU A 95 -0.74 0.19 12.46
CA LEU A 95 -1.28 0.89 11.30
C LEU A 95 -1.00 0.16 9.98
N GLY A 96 -1.02 -1.17 9.91
CA GLY A 96 -0.74 -1.91 8.67
C GLY A 96 -1.82 -1.77 7.57
N SER A 97 -3.10 -1.78 7.93
CA SER A 97 -4.23 -1.59 7.01
C SER A 97 -5.38 -0.95 7.76
N SER A 98 -5.39 0.38 7.81
CA SER A 98 -6.49 1.15 8.40
C SER A 98 -7.28 1.83 7.30
N SER A 99 -8.61 1.68 7.29
CA SER A 99 -9.44 2.35 6.30
C SER A 99 -10.87 2.58 6.77
N LEU A 100 -11.48 3.63 6.25
CA LEU A 100 -12.90 3.95 6.39
C LEU A 100 -13.43 4.39 5.03
N GLY A 101 -14.53 3.80 4.59
CA GLY A 101 -15.17 4.12 3.32
C GLY A 101 -16.67 4.27 3.50
N MET A 102 -17.27 5.19 2.76
CA MET A 102 -18.71 5.37 2.72
C MET A 102 -19.18 5.69 1.30
N LYS A 103 -20.29 5.08 0.90
CA LYS A 103 -21.03 5.37 -0.33
C LYS A 103 -22.40 5.96 0.00
N VAL A 104 -22.79 6.99 -0.73
CA VAL A 104 -24.14 7.58 -0.70
C VAL A 104 -24.66 7.66 -2.13
N ARG A 105 -25.80 7.04 -2.40
CA ARG A 105 -26.51 7.24 -3.68
C ARG A 105 -27.15 8.62 -3.69
N LEU A 106 -26.76 9.46 -4.66
CA LEU A 106 -27.32 10.80 -4.80
C LEU A 106 -28.63 10.76 -5.59
N ILE A 107 -28.58 10.12 -6.76
CA ILE A 107 -29.71 9.88 -7.66
C ILE A 107 -29.51 8.53 -8.36
N GLU A 108 -30.47 8.11 -9.18
CA GLU A 108 -30.26 6.94 -10.04
C GLU A 108 -29.06 7.14 -10.96
N GLY A 109 -28.12 6.20 -10.90
CA GLY A 109 -26.91 6.21 -11.70
C GLY A 109 -25.79 7.14 -11.22
N LEU A 110 -25.94 7.85 -10.08
CA LEU A 110 -24.89 8.73 -9.56
C LEU A 110 -24.68 8.50 -8.06
N ASN A 111 -23.44 8.18 -7.68
CA ASN A 111 -23.06 7.91 -6.30
C ASN A 111 -21.92 8.82 -5.85
N LEU A 112 -21.93 9.19 -4.58
CA LEU A 112 -20.89 9.92 -3.87
C LEU A 112 -20.15 8.97 -2.93
N GLY A 113 -18.84 9.05 -2.91
CA GLY A 113 -17.96 8.23 -2.09
C GLY A 113 -17.07 9.08 -1.22
N PHE A 114 -16.81 8.61 0.00
CA PHE A 114 -15.82 9.14 0.91
C PHE A 114 -14.89 8.01 1.30
N GLY A 115 -13.59 8.29 1.36
CA GLY A 115 -12.58 7.32 1.74
C GLY A 115 -11.53 7.96 2.61
N ALA A 116 -11.04 7.22 3.58
CA ALA A 116 -9.83 7.52 4.32
C ALA A 116 -9.05 6.23 4.52
N THR A 117 -7.72 6.28 4.39
CA THR A 117 -6.83 5.17 4.67
C THR A 117 -5.55 5.65 5.35
N GLY A 118 -4.96 4.78 6.14
CA GLY A 118 -3.68 4.97 6.79
C GLY A 118 -2.91 3.66 6.79
N THR A 119 -1.64 3.75 6.43
CA THR A 119 -0.71 2.63 6.35
C THR A 119 0.64 3.06 6.89
N ALA A 120 1.17 2.33 7.87
CA ALA A 120 2.56 2.41 8.27
C ALA A 120 3.39 1.63 7.27
N GLU A 121 4.42 2.28 6.76
CA GLU A 121 5.43 1.64 5.96
C GLU A 121 6.49 1.04 6.88
N VAL A 122 7.08 -0.03 6.41
CA VAL A 122 8.08 -0.76 7.17
C VAL A 122 9.29 0.14 7.42
N PRO A 123 9.71 0.31 8.68
CA PRO A 123 10.92 1.02 8.98
C PRO A 123 12.13 0.20 8.66
N PHE A 124 13.19 0.91 8.39
CA PHE A 124 14.50 0.33 8.19
C PHE A 124 15.43 0.90 9.25
N THR A 125 16.03 0.03 10.06
CA THR A 125 17.16 0.41 10.90
C THR A 125 18.43 0.19 10.10
N ARG A 126 19.13 1.29 9.85
CA ARG A 126 20.44 1.30 9.20
C ARG A 126 21.51 1.49 10.27
N VAL A 127 22.60 0.74 10.19
CA VAL A 127 23.81 1.03 10.97
C VAL A 127 24.79 1.70 10.03
N ASP A 128 25.02 3.01 10.20
CA ASP A 128 25.97 3.76 9.39
C ASP A 128 27.36 3.78 10.02
N TYR A 129 28.36 3.48 9.18
CA TYR A 129 29.76 3.73 9.48
C TYR A 129 30.22 4.96 8.70
N ILE A 130 30.34 6.12 9.35
CA ILE A 130 30.87 7.32 8.69
C ILE A 130 32.40 7.20 8.67
N PRO A 131 33.07 7.02 7.52
CA PRO A 131 34.52 6.88 7.48
C PRO A 131 35.14 8.27 7.62
N GLY A 132 35.47 8.65 8.85
CA GLY A 132 36.32 9.80 9.15
C GLY A 132 37.73 9.33 9.44
N GLY A 133 38.58 9.26 8.41
CA GLY A 133 40.02 8.91 8.47
C GLY A 133 40.61 8.61 9.85
N GLY A 134 40.70 7.32 10.20
CA GLY A 134 41.41 6.82 11.38
C GLY A 134 40.52 6.09 12.38
N ASP A 135 39.35 6.64 12.68
CA ASP A 135 38.36 6.03 13.59
C ASP A 135 36.98 6.13 12.92
N SER A 136 36.39 4.99 12.56
CA SER A 136 35.05 4.94 11.98
C SER A 136 34.02 5.34 13.04
N LEU A 137 33.30 6.43 12.81
CA LEU A 137 32.10 6.80 13.56
C LEU A 137 31.06 5.68 13.37
N GLN A 138 30.69 5.00 14.45
CA GLN A 138 29.57 4.06 14.47
C GLN A 138 28.29 4.82 14.87
N GLY A 139 27.27 4.72 14.04
CA GLY A 139 25.95 5.25 14.35
C GLY A 139 24.85 4.33 13.83
N SER A 140 23.65 4.47 14.37
CA SER A 140 22.44 3.86 13.84
C SER A 140 21.47 4.95 13.41
N MET A 141 20.68 4.67 12.39
CA MET A 141 19.57 5.49 11.93
C MET A 141 18.36 4.58 11.76
N GLU A 142 17.36 4.75 12.60
CA GLU A 142 16.05 4.15 12.43
C GLU A 142 15.17 5.10 11.62
N MET A 143 14.55 4.61 10.56
CA MET A 143 13.70 5.39 9.68
C MET A 143 12.30 4.78 9.67
N GLU A 144 11.28 5.52 10.10
CA GLU A 144 9.87 5.15 10.01
C GLU A 144 9.14 5.98 8.96
N GLY A 145 8.20 5.35 8.24
CA GLY A 145 7.39 6.00 7.21
C GLY A 145 5.90 5.76 7.45
N TYR A 146 5.09 6.78 7.24
CA TYR A 146 3.63 6.70 7.35
C TYR A 146 2.99 7.34 6.13
N PHE A 147 1.98 6.67 5.59
CA PHE A 147 1.16 7.18 4.51
C PHE A 147 -0.30 7.23 4.96
N SER A 148 -0.97 8.33 4.65
CA SER A 148 -2.42 8.41 4.78
C SER A 148 -3.02 9.17 3.61
N GLU A 149 -4.22 8.79 3.24
CA GLU A 149 -4.97 9.44 2.16
C GLU A 149 -6.43 9.56 2.56
N GLY A 150 -7.00 10.74 2.37
CA GLY A 150 -8.43 11.00 2.53
C GLY A 150 -9.00 11.67 1.29
N GLY A 151 -10.17 11.25 0.84
CA GLY A 151 -10.74 11.73 -0.41
C GLY A 151 -12.25 11.63 -0.52
N ILE A 152 -12.77 12.34 -1.52
CA ILE A 152 -14.17 12.35 -1.93
C ILE A 152 -14.23 12.11 -3.44
N GLY A 153 -15.19 11.32 -3.89
CA GLY A 153 -15.32 10.98 -5.30
C GLY A 153 -16.75 10.71 -5.73
N LEU A 154 -16.94 10.67 -7.05
CA LEU A 154 -18.21 10.38 -7.70
C LEU A 154 -18.05 9.17 -8.62
N SER A 155 -19.10 8.35 -8.72
CA SER A 155 -19.29 7.42 -9.83
C SER A 155 -20.55 7.74 -10.60
N TRP A 156 -20.49 7.53 -11.91
CA TRP A 156 -21.59 7.74 -12.84
C TRP A 156 -21.79 6.51 -13.73
N ASP A 157 -23.00 5.96 -13.66
CA ASP A 157 -23.47 4.85 -14.50
C ASP A 157 -23.84 5.39 -15.89
N ALA A 158 -22.81 5.67 -16.69
CA ALA A 158 -22.98 6.21 -18.04
C ALA A 158 -23.80 5.26 -18.95
N ALA A 159 -23.72 3.95 -18.72
CA ALA A 159 -24.58 2.94 -19.30
C ALA A 159 -24.72 1.74 -18.36
N ARG A 160 -25.66 0.82 -18.66
CA ARG A 160 -25.83 -0.44 -17.90
C ARG A 160 -24.58 -1.34 -17.86
N TRP A 161 -23.66 -1.11 -18.80
CA TRP A 161 -22.43 -1.88 -18.97
C TRP A 161 -21.18 -1.01 -18.81
N PHE A 162 -21.32 0.27 -18.43
CA PHE A 162 -20.19 1.19 -18.33
C PHE A 162 -20.37 2.21 -17.22
N VAL A 163 -19.36 2.26 -16.34
CA VAL A 163 -19.30 3.15 -15.18
C VAL A 163 -18.01 3.96 -15.25
N LEU A 164 -18.11 5.26 -14.98
CA LEU A 164 -16.99 6.16 -14.83
C LEU A 164 -16.92 6.64 -13.39
N GLY A 165 -15.72 6.99 -12.92
CA GLY A 165 -15.55 7.64 -11.64
C GLY A 165 -14.36 8.58 -11.60
N ALA A 166 -14.43 9.55 -10.71
CA ALA A 166 -13.35 10.47 -10.40
C ALA A 166 -13.37 10.81 -8.91
N ALA A 167 -12.20 10.95 -8.30
CA ALA A 167 -12.06 11.38 -6.92
C ALA A 167 -10.92 12.38 -6.77
N VAL A 168 -11.00 13.19 -5.73
CA VAL A 168 -9.95 14.10 -5.28
C VAL A 168 -9.73 13.90 -3.80
N GLY A 169 -8.49 14.04 -3.35
CA GLY A 169 -8.14 13.87 -1.96
C GLY A 169 -6.87 14.60 -1.56
N LEU A 170 -6.52 14.41 -0.29
CA LEU A 170 -5.28 14.85 0.32
C LEU A 170 -4.50 13.61 0.75
N ARG A 171 -3.22 13.56 0.37
CA ARG A 171 -2.25 12.60 0.86
C ARG A 171 -1.36 13.28 1.88
N VAL A 172 -1.09 12.58 2.98
CA VAL A 172 -0.11 12.97 3.97
C VAL A 172 0.92 11.87 4.06
N THR A 173 2.15 12.20 3.73
CA THR A 173 3.31 11.30 3.89
C THR A 173 4.17 11.86 5.01
N ARG A 174 4.48 11.03 5.99
CA ARG A 174 5.35 11.39 7.12
C ARG A 174 6.54 10.46 7.17
N GLN A 175 7.70 11.00 7.47
CA GLN A 175 8.92 10.25 7.67
C GLN A 175 9.62 10.72 8.93
N GLU A 176 10.01 9.77 9.77
CA GLU A 176 10.69 10.01 11.04
C GLU A 176 12.04 9.31 11.01
N PHE A 177 13.06 10.00 11.50
CA PHE A 177 14.43 9.50 11.60
C PHE A 177 14.89 9.64 13.05
N ASP A 178 15.31 8.53 13.65
CA ASP A 178 16.02 8.50 14.93
C ASP A 178 17.47 8.11 14.68
N ILE A 179 18.40 9.05 14.92
CA ILE A 179 19.82 8.87 14.67
C ILE A 179 20.57 8.80 16.01
N SER A 180 21.23 7.67 16.25
CA SER A 180 22.09 7.45 17.41
C SER A 180 23.57 7.36 16.98
N THR A 181 24.48 7.87 17.81
CA THR A 181 25.93 7.83 17.55
C THR A 181 26.68 7.39 18.80
N GLU A 182 27.71 6.55 18.66
CA GLU A 182 28.48 6.03 19.81
C GLU A 182 29.49 7.04 20.39
N GLU A 183 29.73 8.19 19.75
CA GLU A 183 30.73 9.16 20.23
C GLU A 183 30.25 9.96 21.46
N PRO A 184 31.03 9.98 22.57
CA PRO A 184 30.70 10.78 23.74
C PRO A 184 30.67 12.28 23.42
N GLY A 185 29.49 12.90 23.54
CA GLY A 185 29.29 14.34 23.29
C GLY A 185 28.51 14.66 22.02
N TYR A 186 28.17 13.65 21.21
CA TYR A 186 27.23 13.77 20.10
C TYR A 186 25.90 13.15 20.51
N GLY A 187 24.83 13.95 20.45
CA GLY A 187 23.51 13.58 20.95
C GLY A 187 22.68 12.82 19.92
N ILE A 188 21.68 12.09 20.43
CA ILE A 188 20.59 11.51 19.64
C ILE A 188 19.88 12.65 18.89
N GLY A 189 19.72 12.48 17.58
CA GLY A 189 19.05 13.44 16.70
C GLY A 189 17.74 12.87 16.17
N PHE A 190 16.63 13.57 16.42
CA PHE A 190 15.35 13.26 15.80
C PHE A 190 15.06 14.23 14.65
N LEU A 191 14.71 13.72 13.48
CA LEU A 191 14.24 14.49 12.35
C LEU A 191 12.91 13.95 11.85
N GLY A 192 11.92 14.82 11.70
CA GLY A 192 10.62 14.48 11.15
C GLY A 192 10.27 15.36 9.97
N TYR A 193 9.85 14.76 8.86
CA TYR A 193 9.33 15.44 7.69
C TYR A 193 7.88 15.03 7.46
N GLU A 194 7.06 16.00 7.07
CA GLU A 194 5.67 15.78 6.69
C GLU A 194 5.40 16.52 5.38
N TRP A 195 4.81 15.80 4.42
CA TRP A 195 4.44 16.33 3.11
C TRP A 195 2.95 16.14 2.90
N ASN A 196 2.32 17.20 2.39
CA ASN A 196 0.89 17.25 2.13
C ASN A 196 0.68 17.49 0.64
N GLU A 197 0.02 16.55 -0.03
CA GLU A 197 -0.16 16.56 -1.49
C GLU A 197 -1.64 16.42 -1.85
N THR A 198 -2.04 17.04 -2.95
CA THR A 198 -3.36 16.78 -3.54
C THR A 198 -3.26 15.59 -4.47
N THR A 199 -4.24 14.68 -4.39
CA THR A 199 -4.32 13.51 -5.27
C THR A 199 -5.64 13.48 -6.03
N TRP A 200 -5.60 12.89 -7.22
CA TRP A 200 -6.76 12.66 -8.06
C TRP A 200 -6.78 11.21 -8.49
N HIS A 201 -7.95 10.59 -8.46
CA HIS A 201 -8.16 9.25 -8.96
C HIS A 201 -9.17 9.27 -10.08
N LEU A 202 -8.92 8.47 -11.11
CA LEU A 202 -9.81 8.24 -12.22
C LEU A 202 -10.09 6.74 -12.32
N GLY A 203 -11.31 6.42 -12.71
CA GLY A 203 -11.80 5.06 -12.71
C GLY A 203 -12.75 4.79 -13.85
N ALA A 204 -12.64 3.61 -14.43
CA ALA A 204 -13.62 3.07 -15.36
C ALA A 204 -13.86 1.59 -15.06
N ALA A 205 -15.11 1.16 -15.23
CA ALA A 205 -15.50 -0.24 -15.08
C ALA A 205 -16.55 -0.65 -16.12
N LEU A 206 -16.46 -1.90 -16.54
CA LEU A 206 -17.40 -2.55 -17.46
C LEU A 206 -18.04 -3.75 -16.77
N PRO A 207 -19.13 -3.57 -16.01
CA PRO A 207 -19.88 -4.66 -15.40
C PRO A 207 -20.71 -5.40 -16.46
N LEU A 208 -20.22 -6.54 -16.91
CA LEU A 208 -20.90 -7.39 -17.90
C LEU A 208 -21.37 -8.68 -17.20
N GLU A 209 -22.35 -9.38 -17.78
CA GLU A 209 -23.08 -10.46 -17.08
C GLU A 209 -22.20 -11.54 -16.43
N ARG A 210 -21.07 -11.86 -17.07
CA ARG A 210 -20.13 -12.90 -16.58
C ARG A 210 -18.75 -12.35 -16.24
N PHE A 211 -18.47 -11.10 -16.58
CA PHE A 211 -17.14 -10.54 -16.41
C PHE A 211 -17.21 -9.07 -16.07
N THR A 212 -16.31 -8.65 -15.20
CA THR A 212 -16.13 -7.25 -14.84
C THR A 212 -14.73 -6.87 -15.26
N LEU A 213 -14.59 -5.83 -16.09
CA LEU A 213 -13.30 -5.22 -16.38
C LEU A 213 -13.19 -3.90 -15.64
N GLY A 214 -11.98 -3.56 -15.21
CA GLY A 214 -11.71 -2.32 -14.49
C GLY A 214 -10.38 -1.73 -14.93
N ALA A 215 -10.34 -0.40 -14.93
CA ALA A 215 -9.10 0.35 -15.06
C ALA A 215 -9.15 1.54 -14.10
N SER A 216 -8.01 1.85 -13.49
CA SER A 216 -7.88 3.02 -12.64
C SER A 216 -6.53 3.68 -12.76
N TRP A 217 -6.52 4.96 -12.47
CA TRP A 217 -5.33 5.79 -12.45
C TRP A 217 -5.35 6.69 -11.22
N ALA A 218 -4.22 6.74 -10.51
CA ALA A 218 -3.97 7.65 -9.41
C ALA A 218 -2.86 8.61 -9.81
N SER A 219 -3.05 9.91 -9.57
CA SER A 219 -2.07 10.92 -9.93
C SER A 219 -0.77 10.77 -9.13
N PRO A 220 0.39 11.06 -9.74
CA PRO A 220 1.64 11.18 -9.00
C PRO A 220 1.61 12.40 -8.09
N GLY A 221 2.40 12.35 -7.01
CA GLY A 221 2.83 13.49 -6.22
C GLY A 221 4.34 13.67 -6.31
N ASP A 222 4.90 14.57 -5.50
CA ASP A 222 6.35 14.75 -5.39
C ASP A 222 7.00 13.54 -4.70
N TYR A 223 6.26 12.89 -3.80
CA TYR A 223 6.74 11.76 -3.00
C TYR A 223 5.90 10.49 -3.16
N THR A 224 4.85 10.52 -3.98
CA THR A 224 3.93 9.39 -4.19
C THR A 224 3.90 8.99 -5.67
N PRO A 225 4.04 7.69 -6.02
CA PRO A 225 4.05 7.27 -7.41
C PRO A 225 2.70 7.53 -8.09
N GLY A 226 2.75 7.85 -9.38
CA GLY A 226 1.59 7.72 -10.24
C GLY A 226 1.32 6.23 -10.46
N ILE A 227 0.07 5.80 -10.34
CA ILE A 227 -0.27 4.37 -10.43
C ILE A 227 -1.35 4.15 -11.47
N LEU A 228 -1.11 3.27 -12.42
CA LEU A 228 -2.07 2.79 -13.39
C LEU A 228 -2.34 1.31 -13.12
N ALA A 229 -3.60 0.91 -12.97
CA ALA A 229 -3.99 -0.48 -12.82
C ALA A 229 -5.10 -0.85 -13.80
N ALA A 230 -5.03 -2.05 -14.36
CA ALA A 230 -6.07 -2.58 -15.23
C ALA A 230 -6.21 -4.09 -15.03
N GLY A 231 -7.44 -4.55 -14.93
CA GLY A 231 -7.72 -5.93 -14.61
C GLY A 231 -9.15 -6.34 -14.92
N GLY A 232 -9.45 -7.58 -14.59
CA GLY A 232 -10.77 -8.14 -14.77
C GLY A 232 -11.01 -9.39 -13.94
N ALA A 233 -12.29 -9.67 -13.71
CA ALA A 233 -12.75 -10.86 -13.05
C ALA A 233 -13.85 -11.53 -13.88
N VAL A 234 -13.93 -12.85 -13.82
CA VAL A 234 -14.91 -13.68 -14.51
C VAL A 234 -15.58 -14.63 -13.52
N ASN A 235 -16.91 -14.70 -13.60
CA ASN A 235 -17.70 -15.69 -12.87
C ASN A 235 -17.61 -17.02 -13.62
N ILE A 236 -16.75 -17.91 -13.13
CA ILE A 236 -16.55 -19.26 -13.70
C ILE A 236 -17.79 -20.11 -13.39
N THR A 237 -18.30 -20.01 -12.16
CA THR A 237 -19.53 -20.65 -11.71
C THR A 237 -20.34 -19.65 -10.87
N SER A 238 -21.52 -20.04 -10.38
CA SER A 238 -22.30 -19.23 -9.44
C SER A 238 -21.59 -18.98 -8.11
N PHE A 239 -20.63 -19.83 -7.74
CA PHE A 239 -19.90 -19.75 -6.48
C PHE A 239 -18.42 -19.38 -6.64
N LEU A 240 -17.89 -19.29 -7.87
CA LEU A 240 -16.46 -19.08 -8.11
C LEU A 240 -16.22 -17.95 -9.10
N THR A 241 -15.48 -16.95 -8.65
CA THR A 241 -14.98 -15.83 -9.47
C THR A 241 -13.46 -15.88 -9.49
N ALA A 242 -12.84 -15.80 -10.67
CA ALA A 242 -11.39 -15.67 -10.80
C ALA A 242 -11.06 -14.39 -11.55
N GLY A 243 -9.88 -13.81 -11.32
CA GLY A 243 -9.47 -12.61 -12.01
C GLY A 243 -7.98 -12.40 -12.01
N ALA A 244 -7.56 -11.39 -12.77
CA ALA A 244 -6.19 -10.96 -12.88
C ALA A 244 -6.13 -9.46 -13.06
N GLU A 245 -5.03 -8.85 -12.62
CA GLU A 245 -4.79 -7.43 -12.74
C GLU A 245 -3.30 -7.16 -12.94
N LEU A 246 -3.00 -6.10 -13.68
CA LEU A 246 -1.67 -5.58 -13.88
C LEU A 246 -1.66 -4.14 -13.38
N GLU A 247 -0.61 -3.77 -12.67
CA GLU A 247 -0.38 -2.45 -12.14
C GLU A 247 1.01 -1.98 -12.53
N SER A 248 1.12 -0.75 -13.00
CA SER A 248 2.37 -0.02 -13.20
C SER A 248 2.37 1.17 -12.26
N SER A 249 3.45 1.35 -11.50
CA SER A 249 3.69 2.52 -10.69
C SER A 249 5.00 3.19 -11.12
N VAL A 250 4.98 4.52 -11.23
CA VAL A 250 6.12 5.31 -11.67
C VAL A 250 6.32 6.47 -10.70
N LEU A 251 7.53 6.58 -10.16
CA LEU A 251 8.00 7.71 -9.38
C LEU A 251 9.40 8.10 -9.87
N ASP A 252 9.52 9.30 -10.44
CA ASP A 252 10.73 9.77 -11.12
C ASP A 252 11.21 8.77 -12.19
N ASP A 253 12.36 8.13 -11.97
CA ASP A 253 12.98 7.15 -12.86
C ASP A 253 12.71 5.69 -12.41
N ALA A 254 12.12 5.48 -11.23
CA ALA A 254 11.81 4.15 -10.72
C ALA A 254 10.42 3.69 -11.19
N GLU A 255 10.39 2.56 -11.89
CA GLU A 255 9.16 1.88 -12.32
C GLU A 255 8.99 0.57 -11.55
N ALA A 256 7.76 0.29 -11.13
CA ALA A 256 7.37 -1.02 -10.65
C ALA A 256 6.21 -1.57 -11.47
N LEU A 257 6.28 -2.86 -11.75
CA LEU A 257 5.21 -3.62 -12.38
C LEU A 257 4.75 -4.71 -11.42
N THR A 258 3.46 -4.68 -11.07
CA THR A 258 2.85 -5.72 -10.23
C THR A 258 1.79 -6.47 -11.01
N GLY A 259 2.00 -7.76 -11.22
CA GLY A 259 1.00 -8.68 -11.75
C GLY A 259 0.33 -9.45 -10.61
N ARG A 260 -0.98 -9.65 -10.68
CA ARG A 260 -1.73 -10.43 -9.68
C ARG A 260 -2.79 -11.29 -10.31
N VAL A 261 -3.02 -12.47 -9.73
CA VAL A 261 -4.10 -13.41 -10.06
C VAL A 261 -4.81 -13.75 -8.77
N PHE A 262 -6.13 -13.72 -8.79
CA PHE A 262 -6.94 -13.87 -7.57
C PHE A 262 -8.21 -14.66 -7.83
N CYS A 263 -8.80 -15.14 -6.73
CA CYS A 263 -9.97 -15.99 -6.72
C CYS A 263 -10.86 -15.67 -5.52
N MET A 264 -12.17 -15.72 -5.74
CA MET A 264 -13.19 -15.62 -4.70
C MET A 264 -14.14 -16.81 -4.83
N ALA A 265 -14.33 -17.54 -3.74
CA ALA A 265 -15.28 -18.64 -3.65
C ALA A 265 -16.39 -18.30 -2.64
N ARG A 266 -17.66 -18.56 -2.98
CA ARG A 266 -18.82 -18.41 -2.11
C ARG A 266 -19.45 -19.78 -1.84
N PRO A 267 -18.85 -20.60 -0.96
CA PRO A 267 -19.34 -21.95 -0.70
C PRO A 267 -20.75 -21.97 -0.07
N MET A 268 -21.14 -20.86 0.56
CA MET A 268 -22.46 -20.61 1.14
C MET A 268 -22.84 -19.15 0.88
N ASP A 269 -24.13 -18.82 1.01
CA ASP A 269 -24.63 -17.46 0.73
C ASP A 269 -24.05 -16.40 1.69
N ASP A 270 -23.67 -16.82 2.89
CA ASP A 270 -23.14 -16.00 3.97
C ASP A 270 -21.61 -16.09 4.12
N ILE A 271 -20.92 -16.94 3.35
CA ILE A 271 -19.47 -17.13 3.43
C ILE A 271 -18.82 -16.80 2.10
N VAL A 272 -17.78 -15.98 2.14
CA VAL A 272 -16.86 -15.77 1.01
C VAL A 272 -15.44 -16.08 1.44
N LEU A 273 -14.71 -16.80 0.60
CA LEU A 273 -13.30 -17.13 0.75
C LEU A 273 -12.53 -16.46 -0.37
N ARG A 274 -11.36 -15.89 -0.06
CA ARG A 274 -10.56 -15.10 -0.99
C ARG A 274 -9.12 -15.56 -0.94
N THR A 275 -8.47 -15.57 -2.10
CA THR A 275 -7.03 -15.74 -2.20
C THR A 275 -6.49 -15.05 -3.43
N GLY A 276 -5.26 -14.57 -3.35
CA GLY A 276 -4.56 -13.98 -4.48
C GLY A 276 -3.07 -14.22 -4.39
N ILE A 277 -2.43 -14.35 -5.54
CA ILE A 277 -0.98 -14.36 -5.66
C ILE A 277 -0.60 -13.14 -6.47
N PHE A 278 0.43 -12.44 -6.03
CA PHE A 278 0.95 -11.27 -6.72
C PHE A 278 2.46 -11.33 -6.83
N HIS A 279 2.98 -10.69 -7.86
CA HIS A 279 4.40 -10.57 -8.09
C HIS A 279 4.69 -9.13 -8.48
N ALA A 280 5.55 -8.48 -7.71
CA ALA A 280 6.03 -7.12 -7.98
C ALA A 280 7.48 -7.20 -8.45
N ALA A 281 7.79 -6.49 -9.53
CA ALA A 281 9.12 -6.33 -10.09
C ALA A 281 9.43 -4.83 -10.24
N HIS A 282 10.63 -4.41 -9.86
CA HIS A 282 11.08 -3.01 -9.89
C HIS A 282 12.30 -2.84 -10.82
N THR A 283 12.40 -1.71 -11.52
CA THR A 283 13.41 -1.47 -12.57
C THR A 283 14.74 -0.87 -12.08
N GLU A 284 14.80 -0.25 -10.89
CA GLU A 284 16.00 0.48 -10.40
C GLU A 284 16.53 0.02 -9.02
N CYS A 285 17.72 0.54 -8.64
CA CYS A 285 18.75 0.16 -7.64
C CYS A 285 18.39 -0.53 -6.31
N ILE A 286 17.13 -0.75 -6.00
CA ILE A 286 16.67 -1.60 -4.90
C ILE A 286 15.69 -2.61 -5.51
N SER A 287 16.24 -3.67 -6.11
CA SER A 287 15.49 -4.76 -6.73
C SER A 287 14.62 -5.47 -5.69
N ARG A 288 13.35 -5.06 -5.63
CA ARG A 288 12.31 -5.76 -4.88
C ARG A 288 11.62 -6.71 -5.83
N GLU A 289 11.90 -7.98 -5.65
CA GLU A 289 11.26 -9.04 -6.41
C GLU A 289 10.71 -10.05 -5.43
N GLY A 290 9.43 -10.35 -5.55
CA GLY A 290 8.78 -11.22 -4.58
C GLY A 290 7.44 -11.74 -5.05
N LEU A 291 7.20 -13.04 -4.82
CA LEU A 291 5.90 -13.66 -4.98
C LEU A 291 5.16 -13.59 -3.63
N GLY A 292 4.17 -12.70 -3.54
CA GLY A 292 3.32 -12.57 -2.36
C GLY A 292 2.03 -13.40 -2.46
N LEU A 293 1.42 -13.64 -1.30
CA LEU A 293 0.19 -14.41 -1.13
C LEU A 293 -0.79 -13.64 -0.23
N GLY A 294 -2.00 -13.43 -0.72
CA GLY A 294 -3.16 -12.99 0.03
C GLY A 294 -4.13 -14.14 0.29
N VAL A 295 -4.70 -14.17 1.49
CA VAL A 295 -5.81 -15.05 1.88
C VAL A 295 -6.80 -14.28 2.75
N GLY A 296 -8.08 -14.63 2.66
CA GLY A 296 -9.09 -13.97 3.49
C GLY A 296 -10.43 -14.66 3.45
N ALA A 297 -11.30 -14.22 4.35
CA ALA A 297 -12.67 -14.71 4.45
C ALA A 297 -13.62 -13.57 4.83
N GLY A 298 -14.88 -13.70 4.46
CA GLY A 298 -15.97 -12.83 4.87
C GLY A 298 -17.15 -13.65 5.34
N TYR A 299 -17.82 -13.16 6.38
CA TYR A 299 -19.05 -13.74 6.92
C TYR A 299 -20.15 -12.68 7.02
N THR A 300 -21.26 -12.90 6.33
CA THR A 300 -22.42 -12.00 6.32
C THR A 300 -23.42 -12.41 7.39
N THR A 301 -23.74 -11.48 8.29
CA THR A 301 -24.72 -11.66 9.35
C THR A 301 -25.71 -10.49 9.37
N GLY A 302 -26.89 -10.71 8.82
CA GLY A 302 -27.92 -9.69 8.72
C GLY A 302 -27.58 -8.61 7.69
N ILE A 303 -27.33 -7.39 8.15
CA ILE A 303 -26.96 -6.24 7.29
C ILE A 303 -25.46 -5.95 7.29
N PHE A 304 -24.69 -6.73 8.05
CA PHE A 304 -23.25 -6.55 8.20
C PHE A 304 -22.50 -7.72 7.57
N THR A 305 -21.34 -7.43 7.00
CA THR A 305 -20.36 -8.46 6.62
C THR A 305 -19.06 -8.20 7.36
N ILE A 306 -18.59 -9.19 8.11
CA ILE A 306 -17.28 -9.16 8.79
C ILE A 306 -16.25 -9.77 7.84
N ASN A 307 -15.17 -9.05 7.56
CA ASN A 307 -14.11 -9.48 6.66
C ASN A 307 -12.77 -9.57 7.41
N ALA A 308 -12.00 -10.60 7.07
CA ALA A 308 -10.63 -10.78 7.51
C ALA A 308 -9.74 -11.05 6.29
N GLY A 309 -8.55 -10.45 6.29
CA GLY A 309 -7.56 -10.61 5.24
C GLY A 309 -6.17 -10.66 5.85
N ILE A 310 -5.32 -11.51 5.27
CA ILE A 310 -3.89 -11.58 5.56
C ILE A 310 -3.17 -11.57 4.23
N SER A 311 -2.10 -10.80 4.13
CA SER A 311 -1.22 -10.77 2.98
C SER A 311 0.21 -10.88 3.45
N TRP A 312 0.94 -11.77 2.80
CA TRP A 312 2.34 -12.02 3.05
C TRP A 312 3.13 -11.70 1.79
N SER A 313 4.21 -10.95 1.95
CA SER A 313 5.08 -10.51 0.87
C SER A 313 6.52 -10.83 1.26
N PRO A 314 7.27 -11.61 0.46
CA PRO A 314 8.71 -11.65 0.61
C PRO A 314 9.28 -10.31 0.14
N VAL A 315 10.36 -9.90 0.78
CA VAL A 315 11.03 -8.64 0.51
C VAL A 315 12.50 -8.95 0.36
N LYS A 316 13.06 -8.57 -0.78
CA LYS A 316 14.48 -8.69 -1.06
C LYS A 316 14.95 -7.39 -1.65
N GLY A 317 16.19 -7.02 -1.42
CA GLY A 317 16.79 -5.88 -2.08
C GLY A 317 18.28 -5.78 -1.84
N MET A 318 18.91 -4.95 -2.67
CA MET A 318 20.26 -4.45 -2.46
C MET A 318 20.15 -2.95 -2.19
N LEU A 319 20.93 -2.42 -1.26
CA LEU A 319 21.07 -0.99 -1.09
C LEU A 319 22.27 -0.54 -1.92
N ASP A 320 22.03 0.24 -2.96
CA ASP A 320 23.09 0.89 -3.73
C ASP A 320 23.30 2.31 -3.18
N HIS A 321 24.43 2.55 -2.53
CA HIS A 321 24.77 3.85 -1.97
C HIS A 321 25.46 4.70 -3.02
N TYR A 322 25.02 5.96 -3.17
CA TYR A 322 25.66 7.11 -3.84
C TYR A 322 27.19 7.00 -4.11
N GLY A 323 27.60 6.13 -5.04
CA GLY A 323 29.02 5.89 -5.36
C GLY A 323 29.87 5.21 -4.28
N TYR A 324 29.27 4.70 -3.18
CA TYR A 324 29.97 3.92 -2.17
C TYR A 324 29.65 2.44 -2.36
N THR A 325 30.57 1.71 -3.00
CA THR A 325 30.48 0.25 -3.14
C THR A 325 30.65 -0.43 -1.77
N GLY A 326 29.53 -0.66 -1.09
CA GLY A 326 29.38 -1.57 0.04
C GLY A 326 28.07 -2.33 -0.15
N MET A 327 28.15 -3.58 -0.60
CA MET A 327 27.00 -4.41 -0.98
C MET A 327 26.22 -4.85 0.26
N GLU A 328 25.29 -4.02 0.72
CA GLU A 328 24.29 -4.39 1.73
C GLU A 328 23.11 -5.05 1.02
N SER A 329 22.79 -6.29 1.41
CA SER A 329 21.60 -6.98 0.95
C SER A 329 20.67 -7.24 2.12
N TYR A 330 19.38 -7.09 1.89
CA TYR A 330 18.37 -7.45 2.87
C TYR A 330 17.40 -8.46 2.25
N GLU A 331 17.01 -9.44 3.06
CA GLU A 331 16.01 -10.44 2.71
C GLU A 331 15.08 -10.63 3.89
N GLY A 332 13.78 -10.75 3.64
CA GLY A 332 12.81 -10.78 4.71
C GLY A 332 11.40 -10.95 4.23
N THR A 333 10.46 -10.65 5.12
CA THR A 333 9.04 -10.81 4.87
C THR A 333 8.27 -9.70 5.56
N SER A 334 7.20 -9.25 4.92
CA SER A 334 6.17 -8.41 5.53
C SER A 334 4.83 -9.15 5.51
N THR A 335 4.12 -9.10 6.62
CA THR A 335 2.78 -9.67 6.78
C THR A 335 1.84 -8.58 7.25
N VAL A 336 0.81 -8.30 6.47
CA VAL A 336 -0.24 -7.35 6.85
C VAL A 336 -1.50 -8.14 7.17
N VAL A 337 -2.11 -7.83 8.31
CA VAL A 337 -3.39 -8.39 8.74
C VAL A 337 -4.41 -7.27 8.74
N SER A 338 -5.62 -7.54 8.30
CA SER A 338 -6.71 -6.58 8.30
C SER A 338 -8.01 -7.25 8.70
N LEU A 339 -8.70 -6.65 9.67
CA LEU A 339 -10.04 -7.03 10.10
C LEU A 339 -10.96 -5.85 9.89
N GLY A 340 -12.13 -6.10 9.31
CA GLY A 340 -13.07 -5.03 9.02
C GLY A 340 -14.51 -5.49 9.03
N ALA A 341 -15.40 -4.53 9.03
CA ALA A 341 -16.82 -4.75 8.89
C ALA A 341 -17.38 -3.80 7.83
N THR A 342 -18.30 -4.31 7.03
CA THR A 342 -19.06 -3.53 6.07
C THR A 342 -20.54 -3.55 6.41
N LEU A 343 -21.21 -2.43 6.14
CA LEU A 343 -22.66 -2.29 6.17
C LEU A 343 -23.17 -2.35 4.73
N ASP A 344 -24.00 -3.33 4.42
CA ASP A 344 -24.39 -3.62 3.03
C ASP A 344 -25.55 -2.72 2.58
N ARG A 345 -26.52 -2.45 3.47
CA ARG A 345 -27.71 -1.62 3.19
C ARG A 345 -28.34 -1.05 4.47
N LEU A 346 -28.99 0.10 4.33
CA LEU A 346 -29.92 0.65 5.35
C LEU A 346 -31.33 0.20 4.95
N ASN A 347 -32.06 -0.39 5.91
CA ASN A 347 -33.46 -0.78 5.71
C ASN A 347 -34.39 0.43 5.65
#